data_AF-A0A2G2XUU4-F1
#
_entry.id   AF-A0A2G2XUU4-F1
#
_cell.length_a   1.000
_cell.length_b   1.000
_cell.length_c   1.000
_cell.angle_alpha   90.00
_cell.angle_beta   90.00
_cell.angle_gamma   90.00
#
_symmetry.space_group_name_H-M   'P 1'
#
loop_
_entity.id
_entity.type
_entity.pdbx_description
1 polymer ?
#
loop_
_entity_poly.entity_id
_entity_poly.type
_entity_poly.pdbx_seq_one_letter_code
_entity_poly.pdbx_strand_id
1 'polypeptide(L)'
;MLLEVPNMTANSHDVNRRVVNKNFRRYLEISERQTFTGPHKNIRDHIITATQAFKQRDLQKAFDVIKSLDMWRNLKNKDSVLETLTAKIKEDTLRTYFFPYFLLAIL
;
A
#
# COMPACT_ATOMS: atom_id res chain seq x y z
N MET A 1 -0.22 4.21 3.18
CA MET A 1 0.05 3.23 2.10
C MET A 1 1.20 3.70 1.22
N LEU A 2 0.99 4.68 0.32
CA LEU A 2 1.99 5.13 -0.67
C LEU A 2 3.34 5.54 -0.08
N LEU A 3 3.35 6.26 1.04
CA LEU A 3 4.61 6.65 1.70
C LEU A 3 5.18 5.56 2.62
N GLU A 4 4.29 4.76 3.21
CA GLU A 4 4.67 3.82 4.27
C GLU A 4 5.34 2.58 3.69
N VAL A 5 4.79 2.01 2.62
CA VAL A 5 5.26 0.74 2.05
C VAL A 5 6.66 0.86 1.43
N PRO A 6 6.97 1.87 0.60
CA PRO A 6 8.34 2.07 0.12
C PRO A 6 9.34 2.29 1.27
N ASN A 7 8.94 3.04 2.29
CA ASN A 7 9.77 3.28 3.47
C ASN A 7 10.01 2.02 4.32
N MET A 8 9.04 1.09 4.38
CA MET A 8 9.23 -0.21 5.05
C MET A 8 10.21 -1.12 4.29
N THR A 9 10.19 -1.07 2.96
CA THR A 9 11.06 -1.91 2.13
C THR A 9 12.47 -1.35 1.98
N ALA A 10 12.61 -0.04 1.81
CA ALA A 10 13.93 0.61 1.71
C ALA A 10 14.74 0.50 3.01
N ASN A 11 14.07 0.57 4.16
CA ASN A 11 14.70 0.50 5.48
C ASN A 11 14.61 -0.91 6.09
N SER A 12 14.46 -1.96 5.28
CA SER A 12 14.37 -3.34 5.78
C SER A 12 15.62 -3.74 6.58
N HIS A 13 16.80 -3.23 6.19
CA HIS A 13 18.10 -3.51 6.80
C HIS A 13 18.61 -2.42 7.76
N ASP A 14 17.91 -1.28 7.87
CA ASP A 14 18.33 -0.18 8.75
C ASP A 14 17.82 -0.40 10.18
N VAL A 15 18.70 -0.20 11.16
CA VAL A 15 18.41 -0.28 12.60
C VAL A 15 17.52 0.90 13.03
N ASN A 16 17.61 2.05 12.33
CA ASN A 16 16.83 3.26 12.61
C ASN A 16 15.61 3.38 11.68
N ARG A 17 14.73 2.38 11.70
CA ARG A 17 13.50 2.38 10.89
C ARG A 17 12.61 3.58 11.20
N ARG A 18 12.68 4.61 10.36
CA ARG A 18 11.78 5.77 10.46
C ARG A 18 10.35 5.32 10.22
N VAL A 19 9.46 5.56 11.18
CA VAL A 19 8.02 5.32 11.03
C VAL A 19 7.38 6.63 10.59
N VAL A 20 6.75 6.68 9.41
CA VAL A 20 6.07 7.90 8.93
C VAL A 20 4.80 8.12 9.75
N ASN A 21 3.98 7.06 9.92
CA ASN A 21 2.78 7.13 10.76
C ASN A 21 2.65 5.91 11.69
N LYS A 22 2.81 6.15 13.00
CA LYS A 22 2.74 5.11 14.04
C LYS A 22 1.37 4.42 14.10
N ASN A 23 0.29 5.18 13.97
CA ASN A 23 -1.07 4.63 14.04
C ASN A 23 -1.36 3.73 12.85
N PHE A 24 -0.99 4.18 11.65
CA PHE A 24 -1.16 3.39 10.42
C PHE A 24 -0.42 2.05 10.51
N ARG A 25 0.82 2.06 10.99
CA ARG A 25 1.63 0.84 11.16
C ARG A 25 1.00 -0.12 12.17
N ARG A 26 0.52 0.39 13.30
CA ARG A 26 -0.20 -0.43 14.29
C ARG A 26 -1.44 -1.10 13.68
N TYR A 27 -2.24 -0.38 12.90
CA TYR A 27 -3.40 -0.98 12.22
C TYR A 27 -3.01 -2.07 11.22
N LEU A 28 -1.93 -1.84 10.47
CA LEU A 28 -1.40 -2.84 9.54
C LEU A 28 -0.92 -4.10 10.28
N GLU A 29 -0.15 -3.96 11.36
CA GLU A 29 0.32 -5.09 12.17
C GLU A 29 -0.83 -5.89 12.80
N ILE A 30 -1.88 -5.21 13.28
CA ILE A 30 -3.08 -5.86 13.80
C ILE A 30 -3.75 -6.67 12.69
N SER A 31 -3.91 -6.09 11.49
CA SER A 31 -4.52 -6.78 10.36
C SER A 31 -3.72 -7.98 9.86
N GLU A 32 -2.39 -7.95 9.99
CA GLU A 32 -1.52 -9.07 9.59
C GLU A 32 -1.59 -10.24 10.56
N ARG A 33 -1.93 -9.99 11.83
CA ARG A 33 -2.11 -11.03 12.85
C ARG A 33 -3.52 -11.64 12.84
N GLN A 34 -4.47 -11.03 12.15
CA GLN A 34 -5.83 -11.54 12.05
C GLN A 34 -5.90 -12.67 11.01
N THR A 35 -6.23 -13.88 11.47
CA THR A 35 -6.44 -15.07 10.62
C THR A 35 -7.79 -15.05 9.89
N PHE A 36 -8.75 -14.26 10.36
CA PHE A 36 -10.05 -14.09 9.72
C PHE A 36 -10.26 -12.62 9.35
N THR A 37 -10.31 -12.35 8.04
CA THR A 37 -10.66 -11.04 7.50
C THR A 37 -12.10 -11.11 7.03
N GLY A 38 -13.03 -10.50 7.78
CA GLY A 38 -14.41 -10.33 7.33
C GLY A 38 -14.50 -9.32 6.16
N PRO A 39 -15.62 -9.27 5.43
CA PRO A 39 -15.83 -8.30 4.36
C PRO A 39 -15.66 -6.87 4.90
N HIS A 40 -14.90 -6.04 4.18
CA HIS A 40 -14.53 -4.70 4.61
C HIS A 40 -15.77 -3.82 4.82
N LYS A 41 -16.03 -3.42 6.07
CA LYS A 41 -17.16 -2.53 6.40
C LYS A 41 -16.77 -1.06 6.42
N ASN A 42 -15.48 -0.78 6.63
CA ASN A 42 -14.96 0.58 6.79
C ASN A 42 -13.95 0.92 5.68
N ILE A 43 -13.89 2.19 5.29
CA ILE A 43 -12.86 2.77 4.41
C ILE A 43 -11.46 2.43 4.92
N ARG A 44 -11.26 2.48 6.24
CA ARG A 44 -9.96 2.13 6.86
C ARG A 44 -9.55 0.69 6.50
N ASP A 45 -10.47 -0.25 6.61
CA ASP A 45 -10.18 -1.67 6.37
C ASP A 45 -9.84 -1.90 4.89
N HIS A 46 -10.52 -1.21 3.97
CA HIS A 46 -10.17 -1.23 2.54
C HIS A 46 -8.73 -0.75 2.31
N ILE A 47 -8.32 0.37 2.93
CA ILE A 47 -6.96 0.89 2.78
C ILE A 47 -5.93 -0.07 3.38
N ILE A 48 -6.22 -0.70 4.52
CA ILE A 48 -5.32 -1.66 5.14
C ILE A 48 -5.18 -2.92 4.28
N THR A 49 -6.27 -3.45 3.72
CA THR A 49 -6.22 -4.61 2.82
C THR A 49 -5.56 -4.29 1.49
N ALA A 50 -5.80 -3.11 0.92
CA ALA A 50 -5.05 -2.65 -0.24
C ALA A 50 -3.55 -2.55 0.06
N THR A 51 -3.18 -2.10 1.27
CA THR A 51 -1.78 -2.02 1.71
C THR A 51 -1.15 -3.42 1.86
N GLN A 52 -1.88 -4.40 2.38
CA GLN A 52 -1.42 -5.79 2.47
C GLN A 52 -1.19 -6.40 1.08
N ALA A 53 -2.17 -6.25 0.17
CA ALA A 53 -2.04 -6.69 -1.22
C ALA A 53 -0.83 -6.03 -1.90
N PHE A 54 -0.64 -4.72 -1.68
CA PHE A 54 0.51 -3.97 -2.17
C PHE A 54 1.83 -4.52 -1.64
N LYS A 55 1.94 -4.84 -0.34
CA LYS A 55 3.13 -5.50 0.24
C LYS A 55 3.40 -6.89 -0.33
N GLN A 56 2.34 -7.64 -0.67
CA GLN A 56 2.42 -8.97 -1.26
C GLN A 56 2.71 -8.96 -2.77
N ARG A 57 2.91 -7.77 -3.38
CA ARG A 57 3.08 -7.57 -4.84
C ARG A 57 1.83 -7.84 -5.67
N ASP A 58 0.67 -8.01 -5.04
CA ASP A 58 -0.60 -8.16 -5.73
C ASP A 58 -1.20 -6.78 -6.00
N LEU A 59 -0.72 -6.16 -7.08
CA LEU A 59 -1.13 -4.81 -7.48
C LEU A 59 -2.57 -4.79 -8.00
N GLN A 60 -2.99 -5.85 -8.70
CA GLN A 60 -4.35 -5.93 -9.24
C GLN A 60 -5.36 -5.90 -8.11
N LYS A 61 -5.17 -6.75 -7.09
CA LYS A 61 -6.02 -6.75 -5.89
C LYS A 61 -5.98 -5.42 -5.14
N ALA A 62 -4.81 -4.80 -5.01
CA ALA A 62 -4.71 -3.48 -4.39
C ALA A 62 -5.53 -2.42 -5.15
N PHE A 63 -5.48 -2.43 -6.50
CA PHE A 63 -6.27 -1.52 -7.32
C PHE A 63 -7.76 -1.81 -7.25
N ASP A 64 -8.16 -3.08 -7.25
CA ASP A 64 -9.57 -3.46 -7.20
C ASP A 64 -10.19 -3.05 -5.87
N VAL A 65 -9.49 -3.28 -4.75
CA VAL A 65 -9.92 -2.83 -3.42
C VAL A 65 -9.99 -1.32 -3.35
N ILE A 66 -9.07 -0.58 -3.99
CA ILE A 66 -9.13 0.89 -4.02
C ILE A 66 -10.30 1.37 -4.88
N LYS A 67 -10.54 0.77 -6.05
CA LYS A 67 -11.65 1.14 -6.93
C LYS A 67 -13.02 0.84 -6.32
N SER A 68 -13.10 -0.16 -5.44
CA SER A 68 -14.36 -0.54 -4.79
C SER A 68 -14.82 0.42 -3.69
N LEU A 69 -14.05 1.45 -3.32
CA LEU A 69 -14.48 2.40 -2.30
C LEU A 69 -15.68 3.23 -2.78
N ASP A 70 -16.77 3.22 -2.00
CA ASP A 70 -17.96 4.02 -2.30
C ASP A 70 -17.71 5.55 -2.27
N MET A 71 -16.62 6.01 -1.64
CA MET A 71 -16.27 7.43 -1.58
C MET A 71 -16.02 8.06 -2.96
N TRP A 72 -15.64 7.27 -3.97
CA TRP A 72 -15.41 7.78 -5.33
C TRP A 72 -16.67 8.37 -5.95
N ARG A 73 -17.86 7.93 -5.53
CA ARG A 73 -19.15 8.46 -6.01
C ARG A 73 -19.35 9.93 -5.64
N ASN A 74 -18.68 10.39 -4.58
CA ASN A 74 -18.77 11.77 -4.10
C ASN A 74 -17.81 12.72 -4.83
N LEU A 75 -16.91 12.19 -5.67
CA LEU A 75 -15.95 12.99 -6.42
C LEU A 75 -16.41 13.19 -7.87
N LYS A 76 -16.51 14.46 -8.31
CA LYS A 76 -16.79 14.79 -9.71
C LYS A 76 -15.66 14.39 -10.67
N ASN A 77 -14.41 14.43 -10.20
CA ASN A 77 -13.21 14.12 -10.98
C ASN A 77 -12.63 12.74 -10.64
N LYS A 78 -13.49 11.74 -10.43
CA LYS A 78 -13.05 10.41 -9.96
C LYS A 78 -12.02 9.77 -10.89
N ASP A 79 -12.21 9.87 -12.20
CA ASP A 79 -11.41 9.12 -13.18
C ASP A 79 -9.98 9.66 -13.27
N SER A 80 -9.82 10.98 -13.27
CA SER A 80 -8.51 11.64 -13.24
C SER A 80 -7.73 11.37 -11.95
N VAL A 81 -8.43 11.34 -10.80
CA VAL A 81 -7.79 11.03 -9.51
C VAL A 81 -7.39 9.56 -9.44
N LEU A 82 -8.24 8.65 -9.92
CA LEU A 82 -7.91 7.23 -10.00
C LEU A 82 -6.73 6.98 -10.92
N GLU A 83 -6.66 7.64 -12.08
CA GLU A 83 -5.53 7.55 -13.00
C GLU A 83 -4.23 8.03 -12.35
N THR A 84 -4.26 9.20 -11.70
CA THR A 84 -3.10 9.75 -10.98
C THR A 84 -2.65 8.82 -9.86
N LEU A 85 -3.61 8.24 -9.12
CA LEU A 85 -3.33 7.30 -8.05
C LEU A 85 -2.72 6.00 -8.59
N THR A 86 -3.23 5.50 -9.71
CA THR A 86 -2.67 4.33 -10.40
C THR A 86 -1.25 4.57 -10.87
N ALA A 87 -0.95 5.74 -11.44
CA ALA A 87 0.40 6.12 -11.82
C ALA A 87 1.36 6.12 -10.61
N LYS A 88 0.96 6.74 -9.49
CA LYS A 88 1.78 6.77 -8.27
C LYS A 88 2.02 5.39 -7.67
N ILE A 89 0.99 4.54 -7.62
CA ILE A 89 1.14 3.17 -7.10
C ILE A 89 2.13 2.38 -7.97
N LYS A 90 2.09 2.54 -9.29
CA LYS A 90 3.06 1.91 -10.21
C LYS A 90 4.47 2.42 -9.97
N GLU A 91 4.67 3.74 -9.82
CA GLU A 91 5.97 4.34 -9.52
C GLU A 91 6.53 3.82 -8.19
N ASP A 92 5.71 3.82 -7.13
CA ASP A 92 6.10 3.34 -5.81
C ASP A 92 6.43 1.85 -5.81
N THR A 93 5.71 1.04 -6.61
CA THR A 93 6.03 -0.39 -6.82
C THR A 93 7.44 -0.53 -7.38
N LEU A 94 7.76 0.21 -8.43
CA LEU A 94 9.08 0.17 -9.05
C LEU A 94 10.16 0.59 -8.05
N ARG A 95 9.93 1.65 -7.27
CA ARG A 95 10.85 2.08 -6.22
C ARG A 95 11.06 1.02 -5.13
N THR A 96 9.99 0.33 -4.77
CA THR A 96 9.98 -0.67 -3.69
C THR A 96 10.62 -1.99 -4.10
N TYR A 97 10.39 -2.44 -5.34
CA TYR A 97 10.75 -3.79 -5.78
C TYR A 97 11.82 -3.84 -6.86
N PHE A 98 12.03 -2.78 -7.62
CA PHE A 98 13.06 -2.79 -8.66
C PHE A 98 14.41 -2.33 -8.10
N PHE A 99 14.42 -1.23 -7.34
CA PHE A 99 15.66 -0.64 -6.83
C PHE A 99 16.46 -1.57 -5.88
N PRO A 100 15.85 -2.22 -4.87
CA PRO A 100 16.63 -3.04 -3.94
C PRO A 100 17.20 -4.30 -4.59
N TYR A 101 16.46 -4.93 -5.52
CA TYR A 101 16.90 -6.14 -6.22
C TYR A 101 17.96 -5.83 -7.28
N PHE A 102 17.86 -4.70 -7.96
CA PHE A 102 18.90 -4.23 -8.87
C PHE A 102 20.21 -3.92 -8.12
N LEU A 103 20.12 -3.27 -6.95
CA LEU A 103 21.29 -2.99 -6.10
C LEU A 103 21.92 -4.26 -5.52
N LEU A 104 21.11 -5.26 -5.14
CA LEU A 104 21.58 -6.58 -4.68
C LEU A 104 22.15 -7.47 -5.80
N ALA A 105 21.78 -7.23 -7.06
CA ALA A 105 22.29 -8.00 -8.20
C ALA A 105 23.61 -7.46 -8.77
N ILE A 106 24.02 -6.26 -8.37
CA ILE A 106 25.26 -5.60 -8.81
C ILE A 106 26.36 -5.70 -7.74
N LEU A 107 26.01 -6.05 -6.50
CA LEU A 107 26.93 -6.42 -5.42
C LEU A 107 27.20 -7.92 -5.44
#